data_AF-X6GKK2-F1
#
_entry.id   AF-X6GKK2-F1
#
_cell.length_a   1.000
_cell.length_b   1.000
_cell.length_c   1.000
_cell.angle_alpha   90.00
_cell.angle_beta   90.00
_cell.angle_gamma   90.00
#
_symmetry.space_group_name_H-M   'P 1'
#
loop_
_entity.id
_entity.type
_entity.pdbx_description
1 polymer ?
#
loop_
_entity_poly.entity_id
_entity_poly.type
_entity_poly.pdbx_seq_one_letter_code
_entity_poly.pdbx_strand_id
1 'polypeptide(L)' 'MAEICRRAGISQATYFNWKKKYDGLLPTEMKRLKQLEDENGKLRKLVADLSLDKEMLQDVIRRKP' A
#
# COMPACT_ATOMS: atom_id res chain seq x y z
N MET A 1 -4.30 -26.44 -10.83
CA MET A 1 -3.99 -24.98 -10.88
C MET A 1 -5.00 -24.19 -11.70
N ALA A 2 -5.32 -24.58 -12.95
CA ALA A 2 -6.35 -23.90 -13.75
C ALA A 2 -7.73 -23.81 -13.06
N GLU A 3 -8.15 -24.88 -12.37
CA GLU A 3 -9.41 -24.89 -11.63
C GLU A 3 -9.41 -23.98 -10.39
N ILE A 4 -8.30 -23.95 -9.64
CA ILE A 4 -8.13 -23.04 -8.50
C ILE A 4 -8.19 -21.58 -8.96
N CYS A 5 -7.48 -21.26 -10.06
CA CYS A 5 -7.52 -19.94 -10.67
C CYS A 5 -8.94 -19.57 -11.13
N ARG A 6 -9.67 -20.48 -11.78
CA ARG A 6 -11.08 -20.28 -12.17
C ARG A 6 -12.00 -20.04 -10.96
N ARG A 7 -11.90 -20.87 -9.92
CA ARG A 7 -12.71 -20.74 -8.69
C ARG A 7 -12.41 -19.45 -7.93
N ALA A 8 -11.16 -19.00 -7.95
CA ALA A 8 -10.73 -17.75 -7.32
C ALA A 8 -10.96 -16.51 -8.21
N GLY A 9 -11.41 -16.67 -9.46
CA GLY A 9 -11.62 -15.56 -10.39
C GLY A 9 -10.32 -14.84 -10.82
N ILE A 10 -9.17 -15.52 -10.77
CA ILE A 10 -7.87 -14.96 -11.13
C ILE A 10 -7.24 -15.70 -12.30
N SER A 11 -6.36 -15.03 -13.04
CA SER A 11 -5.57 -15.68 -14.09
C SER A 11 -4.44 -16.53 -13.50
N GLN A 12 -3.93 -17.50 -14.28
CA GLN A 12 -2.74 -18.26 -13.88
C GLN A 12 -1.51 -17.35 -13.71
N ALA A 13 -1.36 -16.33 -14.55
CA ALA A 13 -0.29 -15.35 -14.44
C ALA A 13 -0.35 -14.61 -13.09
N THR A 14 -1.54 -14.20 -12.66
CA THR A 14 -1.76 -13.58 -11.34
C THR A 14 -1.32 -14.51 -10.21
N TYR A 15 -1.71 -15.79 -10.28
CA TYR A 15 -1.31 -16.78 -9.29
C TYR A 15 0.21 -16.94 -9.21
N PHE A 16 0.91 -17.08 -10.35
CA PHE A 16 2.36 -17.23 -10.34
C PHE A 16 3.10 -15.97 -9.87
N ASN A 17 2.57 -14.79 -10.18
CA ASN A 17 3.12 -13.53 -9.66
C ASN A 17 3.01 -13.45 -8.14
N TRP A 18 1.84 -13.82 -7.59
CA TRP A 18 1.67 -13.88 -6.14
C TRP A 18 2.53 -14.95 -5.51
N LYS A 19 2.60 -16.14 -6.12
CA LYS A 19 3.49 -17.19 -5.66
C LYS A 19 4.92 -16.69 -5.63
N LYS A 20 5.45 -16.09 -6.70
CA LYS A 20 6.82 -15.53 -6.72
C LYS A 20 7.05 -14.46 -5.63
N LYS A 21 6.05 -13.63 -5.34
CA LYS A 21 6.17 -12.53 -4.35
C LYS A 21 6.05 -13.03 -2.90
N TYR A 22 5.24 -14.06 -2.65
CA TYR A 22 4.86 -14.48 -1.30
C TYR A 22 5.29 -15.92 -0.96
N ASP A 23 5.99 -16.63 -1.86
CA ASP A 23 6.53 -17.96 -1.57
C ASP A 23 7.46 -17.88 -0.36
N GLY A 24 7.39 -18.88 0.50
CA GLY A 24 8.21 -18.94 1.72
C GLY A 24 7.74 -18.04 2.87
N LEU A 25 6.69 -17.22 2.69
CA LEU A 25 6.07 -16.50 3.80
C LEU A 25 5.03 -17.36 4.52
N LEU A 26 5.09 -17.37 5.85
CA LEU A 26 4.03 -17.93 6.68
C LEU A 26 2.76 -17.07 6.58
N PRO A 27 1.56 -17.65 6.77
CA PRO A 27 0.30 -16.90 6.76
C PRO A 27 0.27 -15.70 7.71
N THR A 28 0.93 -15.83 8.87
CA THR A 28 1.08 -14.75 9.86
C THR A 28 1.95 -13.61 9.34
N GLU A 29 3.01 -13.92 8.60
CA GLU A 29 3.90 -12.94 7.97
C GLU A 29 3.19 -12.20 6.84
N MET A 30 2.43 -12.92 6.00
CA MET A 30 1.58 -12.29 4.97
C MET A 30 0.54 -11.34 5.58
N LYS A 31 -0.11 -11.73 6.69
CA LYS A 31 -1.06 -10.87 7.41
C LYS A 31 -0.39 -9.60 7.92
N ARG A 32 0.80 -9.74 8.54
CA ARG A 32 1.58 -8.61 9.04
C ARG A 32 2.05 -7.70 7.90
N LEU A 33 2.52 -8.27 6.79
CA LEU A 33 2.93 -7.51 5.61
C LEU A 33 1.78 -6.65 5.08
N LYS A 34 0.58 -7.21 4.94
CA LYS A 34 -0.60 -6.46 4.51
C LYS A 34 -0.95 -5.32 5.47
N GLN A 35 -0.91 -5.57 6.78
CA GLN A 35 -1.16 -4.53 7.78
C GLN A 35 -0.15 -3.38 7.68
N LEU A 36 1.13 -3.71 7.49
CA LEU A 36 2.19 -2.70 7.30
C LEU A 36 2.02 -1.93 5.98
N GLU A 37 1.64 -2.61 4.88
CA GLU A 37 1.34 -1.94 3.60
C GLU A 37 0.18 -0.94 3.76
N ASP A 38 -0.90 -1.34 4.44
CA ASP A 38 -2.07 -0.48 4.71
C ASP A 38 -1.71 0.72 5.61
N GLU A 39 -0.95 0.49 6.68
CA GLU A 39 -0.52 1.53 7.60
C GLU A 39 0.44 2.52 6.92
N ASN A 40 1.40 2.03 6.14
CA ASN A 40 2.30 2.88 5.35
C ASN A 40 1.54 3.74 4.34
N GLY A 41 0.49 3.19 3.70
CA GLY A 41 -0.40 3.95 2.83
C GLY A 41 -1.09 5.11 3.55
N LYS A 42 -1.63 4.86 4.76
CA LYS A 42 -2.26 5.90 5.59
C LYS A 42 -1.25 6.95 6.03
N LEU A 43 -0.07 6.53 6.47
CA LEU A 43 1.00 7.43 6.89
C LEU A 43 1.48 8.33 5.75
N ARG A 44 1.66 7.76 4.55
CA ARG A 44 2.04 8.55 3.36
C ARG A 44 1.00 9.60 3.02
N LYS A 45 -0.29 9.25 3.09
CA LYS A 45 -1.37 10.21 2.87
C LYS A 45 -1.33 11.33 3.92
N LEU A 46 -1.24 10.98 5.20
CA LEU A 46 -1.18 11.96 6.29
C LEU A 46 0.01 12.91 6.13
N VAL A 47 1.19 12.38 5.77
CA VAL A 47 2.38 13.19 5.52
C VAL A 47 2.17 14.13 4.34
N ALA A 48 1.55 13.68 3.25
CA ALA A 48 1.25 14.53 2.10
C ALA A 48 0.30 15.67 2.49
N ASP A 49 -0.81 15.37 3.16
CA ASP A 49 -1.80 16.34 3.60
C ASP A 49 -1.16 17.40 4.53
N LEU A 50 -0.42 16.95 5.56
CA LEU A 50 0.29 17.85 6.48
C LEU A 50 1.39 18.68 5.79
N SER A 51 2.04 18.14 4.77
CA SER A 51 3.08 18.87 4.02
C SER A 51 2.47 20.00 3.20
N LEU A 52 1.30 19.76 2.59
CA LEU A 52 0.55 20.79 1.86
C LEU A 52 0.05 21.88 2.81
N ASP A 53 -0.53 21.50 3.95
CA ASP A 53 -0.98 22.46 4.97
C ASP A 53 0.18 23.34 5.46
N LYS A 54 1.34 22.73 5.72
CA LYS A 54 2.55 23.45 6.11
C LYS A 54 2.99 24.44 5.05
N GLU A 55 3.02 24.03 3.78
CA GLU A 55 3.39 24.90 2.66
C GLU A 55 2.44 26.10 2.55
N MET A 56 1.13 25.86 2.62
CA MET A 56 0.11 26.91 2.62
C MET A 56 0.31 27.91 3.77
N LEU A 57 0.55 27.42 4.99
CA LEU A 57 0.78 28.28 6.15
C LEU A 57 2.06 29.09 6.02
N GLN A 58 3.14 28.49 5.51
CA GLN A 58 4.40 29.20 5.25
C GLN A 58 4.23 30.30 4.21
N ASP A 59 3.45 30.06 3.16
CA ASP A 59 3.13 31.04 2.14
C ASP A 59 2.33 32.23 2.70
N VAL A 60 1.36 31.97 3.59
CA VAL A 60 0.63 33.05 4.28
C VAL A 60 1.56 33.91 5.13
N ILE A 61 2.48 33.28 5.87
CA ILE A 61 3.48 34.01 6.69
C ILE A 61 4.39 34.86 5.81
N ARG A 62 4.89 34.31 4.69
CA ARG A 62 5.77 35.03 3.74
C ARG A 62 5.09 36.23 3.09
N ARG A 63 3.77 36.18 2.91
CA ARG A 63 2.98 37.26 2.29
C ARG A 63 2.51 38.32 3.30
N LYS A 64 2.74 38.11 4.60
CA LYS A 64 2.39 39.09 5.62
C LYS A 64 3.37 40.27 5.54
N PRO A 65 2.89 41.53 5.45
CA PRO A 65 3.74 42.71 5.32
C PRO A 65 4.57 42.99 6.58
#